data_AF-A0A164TCA9-F1
#
_entry.id   AF-A0A164TCA9-F1
#
_cell.length_a   1.000
_cell.length_b   1.000
_cell.length_c   1.000
_cell.angle_alpha   90.00
_cell.angle_beta   90.00
_cell.angle_gamma   90.00
#
_symmetry.space_group_name_H-M   'P 1'
#
loop_
_entity.id
_entity.type
_entity.pdbx_description
1 polymer ?
#
loop_
_entity_poly.entity_id
_entity_poly.type
_entity_poly.pdbx_seq_one_letter_code
_entity_poly.pdbx_strand_id
1 'polypeptide(L)'
;MDNHVLEPSLYVIKGIAILDNDGKRILAKYYDPNTLSTAKEQKVFEKNLFNKTHRANTEIIMLENMTCVYKSNVDLYFYVMGSNHENELILVSVLNCLYDSISQILRKNVEKRSLMENLDVVMLALDEICDSGCFNQQRSS
;
A
#
# COMPACT_ATOMS: atom_id res chain seq x y z
N MET A 1 -11.10 -19.01 -30.74
CA MET A 1 -11.01 -17.57 -30.50
C MET A 1 -11.04 -17.40 -29.01
N ASP A 2 -9.82 -17.32 -28.50
CA ASP A 2 -9.40 -17.69 -27.17
C ASP A 2 -9.95 -16.70 -26.16
N ASN A 3 -10.90 -17.20 -25.37
CA ASN A 3 -11.50 -16.51 -24.26
C ASN A 3 -10.43 -16.47 -23.16
N HIS A 4 -9.53 -15.47 -23.21
CA HIS A 4 -8.70 -15.11 -22.08
C HIS A 4 -9.62 -14.62 -20.96
N VAL A 5 -10.16 -15.58 -20.20
CA VAL A 5 -10.51 -15.39 -18.80
C VAL A 5 -9.18 -15.06 -18.14
N LEU A 6 -8.81 -13.77 -18.17
CA LEU A 6 -7.71 -13.24 -17.38
C LEU A 6 -8.09 -13.60 -15.96
N GLU A 7 -7.41 -14.59 -15.38
CA GLU A 7 -7.34 -14.75 -13.95
C GLU A 7 -7.16 -13.34 -13.37
N PRO A 8 -7.94 -12.92 -12.35
CA PRO A 8 -7.74 -11.62 -11.73
C PRO A 8 -6.26 -11.55 -11.33
N SER A 9 -5.50 -10.78 -12.11
CA SER A 9 -4.06 -10.98 -12.18
C SER A 9 -3.49 -10.76 -10.79
N LEU A 10 -2.67 -11.70 -10.32
CA LEU A 10 -1.93 -11.69 -9.06
C LEU A 10 -1.12 -10.40 -8.76
N TYR A 11 -1.17 -9.38 -9.63
CA TYR A 11 -0.36 -8.17 -9.64
C TYR A 11 -1.17 -6.86 -9.71
N VAL A 12 -2.36 -6.82 -9.12
CA VAL A 12 -3.13 -5.55 -8.96
C VAL A 12 -2.29 -4.52 -8.18
N ILE A 13 -1.50 -4.99 -7.21
CA ILE A 13 -0.63 -4.15 -6.39
C ILE A 13 0.78 -4.13 -6.98
N LYS A 14 1.22 -2.92 -7.35
CA LYS A 14 2.59 -2.64 -7.83
C LYS A 14 3.55 -2.37 -6.67
N GLY A 15 3.04 -1.80 -5.58
CA GLY A 15 3.84 -1.53 -4.40
C GLY A 15 3.02 -1.03 -3.22
N ILE A 16 3.61 -1.14 -2.04
CA ILE A 16 3.06 -0.65 -0.77
C ILE A 16 4.16 0.14 -0.08
N ALA A 17 3.83 1.31 0.46
CA ALA A 17 4.74 2.12 1.25
C ALA A 17 4.06 2.65 2.51
N ILE A 18 4.81 2.73 3.59
CA ILE A 18 4.43 3.34 4.85
C ILE A 18 5.48 4.41 5.14
N LEU A 19 5.01 5.66 5.16
CA LEU A 19 5.83 6.82 5.45
C LEU A 19 5.39 7.43 6.80
N ASP A 20 6.33 8.10 7.43
CA ASP A 20 6.10 8.92 8.60
C ASP A 20 5.54 10.31 8.23
N ASN A 21 5.11 11.09 9.21
CA ASN A 21 4.69 12.48 9.02
C ASN A 21 5.78 13.41 8.48
N ASP A 22 7.07 13.04 8.59
CA ASP A 22 8.16 13.75 7.93
C ASP A 22 8.40 13.31 6.46
N GLY A 23 7.57 12.43 5.91
CA GLY A 23 7.78 11.82 4.59
C GLY A 23 8.95 10.83 4.56
N LYS A 24 9.41 10.38 5.73
CA LYS A 24 10.47 9.39 5.85
C LYS A 24 9.90 7.98 5.71
N ARG A 25 10.50 7.18 4.84
CA ARG A 25 10.15 5.76 4.68
C ARG A 25 10.38 5.00 5.97
N ILE A 26 9.32 4.35 6.45
CA ILE A 26 9.36 3.36 7.52
C ILE A 26 9.46 1.98 6.89
N LEU A 27 8.55 1.69 5.96
CA LEU A 27 8.49 0.43 5.24
C LEU A 27 8.12 0.72 3.78
N ALA A 28 8.74 0.04 2.83
CA ALA A 28 8.19 -0.02 1.48
C ALA A 28 8.58 -1.32 0.80
N LYS A 29 7.62 -1.89 0.08
CA LYS A 29 7.75 -3.08 -0.74
C LYS A 29 7.25 -2.75 -2.13
N TYR A 30 8.11 -2.96 -3.12
CA TYR A 30 7.77 -2.75 -4.52
C TYR A 30 7.84 -4.12 -5.19
N TYR A 31 6.70 -4.55 -5.75
CA TYR A 31 6.55 -5.87 -6.36
C TYR A 31 6.82 -5.83 -7.86
N ASP A 32 6.73 -4.64 -8.46
CA ASP A 32 7.00 -4.44 -9.87
C ASP A 32 8.49 -4.10 -10.12
N PRO A 33 9.27 -4.97 -10.79
CA PRO A 33 10.69 -4.73 -11.03
C PRO A 33 10.95 -3.65 -12.10
N ASN A 34 9.95 -3.30 -12.91
CA ASN A 34 10.10 -2.39 -14.04
C ASN A 34 9.81 -0.93 -13.69
N THR A 35 9.02 -0.68 -12.64
CA THR A 35 8.53 0.68 -12.36
C THR A 35 9.41 1.44 -11.37
N LEU A 36 10.13 0.74 -10.48
CA LEU A 36 10.95 1.36 -9.43
C LEU A 36 12.23 0.55 -9.15
N SER A 37 13.02 0.33 -10.21
CA SER A 37 14.20 -0.57 -10.18
C SER A 37 15.33 -0.06 -9.29
N THR A 38 15.49 1.26 -9.11
CA THR A 38 16.56 1.82 -8.27
C THR A 38 16.05 2.43 -6.96
N ALA A 39 16.84 2.28 -5.89
CA ALA A 39 16.55 2.92 -4.60
C ALA A 39 16.53 4.46 -4.68
N LYS A 40 17.16 5.05 -5.71
CA LYS A 40 17.12 6.50 -5.95
C LYS A 40 15.75 6.92 -6.50
N GLU A 41 15.23 6.19 -7.48
CA GLU A 41 13.89 6.42 -8.04
C GLU A 41 12.81 6.22 -6.99
N GLN A 42 12.88 5.14 -6.19
CA GLN A 42 11.96 4.92 -5.06
C GLN A 42 11.89 6.13 -4.13
N LYS A 43 13.05 6.68 -3.71
CA LYS A 43 13.07 7.86 -2.83
C LYS A 43 12.50 9.12 -3.49
N VAL A 44 12.73 9.30 -4.79
CA VAL A 44 12.18 10.44 -5.53
C VAL A 44 10.66 10.29 -5.65
N PHE A 45 10.18 9.09 -5.96
CA PHE A 45 8.76 8.76 -6.02
C PHE A 45 8.07 8.98 -4.67
N GLU A 46 8.59 8.40 -3.58
CA GLU A 46 8.06 8.56 -2.21
C GLU A 46 7.96 10.04 -1.82
N LYS A 47 8.98 10.84 -2.15
CA LYS A 47 8.99 12.28 -1.87
C LYS A 47 7.94 13.04 -2.69
N ASN A 48 7.76 12.69 -3.95
CA ASN A 48 6.73 13.29 -4.80
C ASN A 48 5.32 12.90 -4.34
N LEU A 49 5.13 11.64 -3.95
CA LEU A 49 3.89 11.11 -3.39
C LEU A 49 3.55 11.90 -2.12
N PHE A 50 4.45 11.94 -1.15
CA PHE A 50 4.27 12.66 0.11
C PHE A 50 3.96 14.15 -0.09
N ASN A 51 4.68 14.83 -0.99
CA ASN A 51 4.42 16.25 -1.28
C ASN A 51 3.01 16.52 -1.82
N LYS A 52 2.47 15.59 -2.62
CA LYS A 52 1.13 15.73 -3.17
C LYS A 52 0.04 15.32 -2.17
N THR A 53 0.29 14.30 -1.34
CA THR A 53 -0.70 13.77 -0.39
C THR A 53 -0.76 14.58 0.92
N HIS A 54 0.35 15.13 1.39
CA HIS A 54 0.39 16.01 2.57
C HIS A 54 -0.48 17.27 2.41
N ARG A 55 -0.71 17.73 1.17
CA ARG A 55 -1.53 18.92 0.87
C ARG A 55 -2.94 18.59 0.38
N ALA A 56 -3.22 17.31 0.13
CA ALA A 56 -4.48 16.88 -0.42
C ALA A 56 -5.34 16.21 0.65
N ASN A 57 -6.65 16.42 0.59
CA ASN A 57 -7.66 15.67 1.37
C ASN A 57 -8.27 14.54 0.52
N THR A 58 -7.57 14.10 -0.54
CA THR A 58 -8.07 13.12 -1.50
C THR A 58 -7.43 11.79 -1.22
N GLU A 59 -8.19 10.74 -0.89
CA GLU A 59 -7.64 9.41 -0.57
C GLU A 59 -6.98 8.71 -1.78
N ILE A 60 -7.11 9.28 -2.98
CA ILE A 60 -6.65 8.70 -4.25
C ILE A 60 -5.88 9.76 -5.04
N ILE A 61 -4.75 9.36 -5.61
CA ILE A 61 -3.89 10.20 -6.44
C ILE A 61 -3.28 9.43 -7.59
N MET A 62 -3.23 10.05 -8.77
CA MET A 62 -2.51 9.51 -9.91
C MET A 62 -1.10 10.11 -9.98
N LEU A 63 -0.07 9.26 -10.03
CA LEU A 63 1.33 9.66 -10.12
C LEU A 63 2.08 8.73 -11.08
N GLU A 64 2.83 9.29 -12.04
CA GLU A 64 3.61 8.51 -13.02
C GLU A 64 2.82 7.41 -13.74
N ASN A 65 1.58 7.71 -14.12
CA ASN A 65 0.70 6.75 -14.79
C ASN A 65 0.39 5.51 -13.93
N MET A 66 0.43 5.66 -12.61
CA MET A 66 -0.02 4.70 -11.61
C MET A 66 -1.08 5.33 -10.73
N THR A 67 -2.03 4.51 -10.29
CA THR A 67 -3.01 4.92 -9.29
C THR A 67 -2.47 4.59 -7.92
N CYS A 68 -2.40 5.59 -7.05
CA CYS A 68 -1.95 5.46 -5.69
C CYS A 68 -3.09 5.85 -4.76
N VAL A 69 -3.41 4.98 -3.82
CA VAL A 69 -4.36 5.28 -2.74
C VAL A 69 -3.58 5.46 -1.45
N TYR A 70 -4.05 6.36 -0.59
CA TYR A 70 -3.40 6.56 0.70
C TYR A 70 -4.39 6.83 1.82
N LYS A 71 -3.93 6.53 3.03
CA LYS A 71 -4.64 6.79 4.27
C LYS A 71 -3.64 7.34 5.28
N SER A 72 -3.97 8.48 5.88
CA SER A 72 -3.21 9.00 7.02
C SER A 72 -3.85 8.55 8.33
N ASN A 73 -3.02 8.26 9.32
CA ASN A 73 -3.45 8.01 10.69
C ASN A 73 -2.43 8.57 11.67
N VAL A 74 -2.84 9.56 12.48
CA VAL A 74 -2.00 10.27 13.46
C VAL A 74 -0.72 10.82 12.81
N ASP A 75 0.38 10.09 12.90
CA ASP A 75 1.73 10.43 12.42
C ASP A 75 2.24 9.48 11.33
N LEU A 76 1.37 8.61 10.81
CA LEU A 76 1.67 7.59 9.79
C LEU A 76 0.84 7.80 8.53
N TYR A 77 1.45 7.46 7.39
CA TYR A 77 0.83 7.51 6.07
C TYR A 77 1.02 6.16 5.38
N PHE A 78 -0.08 5.51 5.06
CA PHE A 78 -0.13 4.23 4.35
C PHE A 78 -0.44 4.49 2.88
N TYR A 79 0.33 3.87 1.99
CA TYR A 79 0.22 4.03 0.54
C TYR A 79 0.14 2.66 -0.12
N VAL A 80 -0.78 2.51 -1.05
CA VAL A 80 -0.90 1.35 -1.93
C VAL A 80 -0.92 1.82 -3.37
N MET A 81 -0.08 1.24 -4.20
CA MET A 81 0.14 1.61 -5.59
C MET A 81 -0.33 0.47 -6.49
N GLY A 82 -1.08 0.82 -7.54
CA GLY A 82 -1.55 -0.10 -8.58
C GLY A 82 -1.35 0.49 -9.97
N SER A 83 -1.64 -0.32 -10.98
CA SER A 83 -1.62 0.17 -12.37
C SER A 83 -2.72 1.22 -12.58
N ASN A 84 -2.54 2.13 -13.52
CA ASN A 84 -3.57 3.12 -13.89
C ASN A 84 -4.89 2.52 -14.41
N HIS A 85 -4.88 1.28 -14.91
CA HIS A 85 -6.08 0.58 -15.40
C HIS A 85 -6.79 -0.20 -14.29
N GLU A 86 -6.20 -0.31 -13.10
CA GLU A 86 -6.82 -1.05 -12.00
C GLU A 86 -8.00 -0.28 -11.40
N ASN A 87 -8.95 -1.03 -10.87
CA ASN A 87 -10.08 -0.43 -10.17
C ASN A 87 -9.58 0.15 -8.82
N GLU A 88 -9.73 1.45 -8.65
CA GLU A 88 -9.31 2.17 -7.44
C GLU A 88 -9.96 1.59 -6.18
N LEU A 89 -11.19 1.06 -6.28
CA LEU A 89 -11.89 0.41 -5.17
C LEU A 89 -11.15 -0.83 -4.66
N ILE A 90 -10.48 -1.59 -5.54
CA ILE A 90 -9.69 -2.75 -5.13
C ILE A 90 -8.47 -2.27 -4.32
N LEU A 91 -7.80 -1.22 -4.79
CA LEU A 91 -6.66 -0.62 -4.08
C LEU A 91 -7.09 -0.10 -2.70
N VAL A 92 -8.22 0.59 -2.62
CA VAL A 92 -8.81 1.07 -1.36
C VAL A 92 -9.15 -0.11 -0.43
N SER A 93 -9.69 -1.20 -0.96
CA SER A 93 -9.98 -2.39 -0.17
C SER A 93 -8.72 -3.02 0.41
N VAL A 94 -7.64 -3.10 -0.37
CA VAL A 94 -6.34 -3.61 0.10
C VAL A 94 -5.73 -2.68 1.14
N LEU A 95 -5.80 -1.36 0.93
CA LEU A 95 -5.33 -0.36 1.88
C LEU A 95 -6.08 -0.46 3.23
N ASN A 96 -7.40 -0.61 3.20
CA ASN A 96 -8.20 -0.78 4.40
C ASN A 96 -7.89 -2.10 5.11
N CYS A 97 -7.77 -3.21 4.36
CA CYS A 97 -7.37 -4.50 4.92
C CYS A 97 -5.99 -4.42 5.59
N LEU A 98 -5.02 -3.80 4.93
CA LEU A 98 -3.69 -3.54 5.49
C LEU A 98 -3.77 -2.75 6.79
N TYR A 99 -4.51 -1.64 6.78
CA TYR A 99 -4.68 -0.80 7.94
C TYR A 99 -5.36 -1.53 9.10
N ASP A 100 -6.42 -2.29 8.83
CA ASP A 100 -7.15 -3.05 9.84
C ASP A 100 -6.28 -4.15 10.46
N SER A 101 -5.52 -4.89 9.65
CA SER A 101 -4.56 -5.90 10.12
C SER A 101 -3.48 -5.28 11.00
N ILE A 102 -2.87 -4.17 10.57
CA ILE A 102 -1.87 -3.43 11.38
C ILE A 102 -2.52 -2.89 12.66
N SER A 103 -3.73 -2.35 12.59
CA SER A 103 -4.47 -1.85 13.74
C SER A 103 -4.76 -2.94 14.76
N GLN A 104 -5.09 -4.16 14.31
CA GLN A 104 -5.25 -5.31 15.20
C GLN A 104 -3.94 -5.69 15.89
N ILE A 105 -2.84 -5.78 15.14
CA ILE A 105 -1.50 -6.08 15.68
C ILE A 105 -1.10 -5.05 16.73
N LEU A 106 -1.34 -3.76 16.44
CA LEU A 106 -0.99 -2.64 17.30
C LEU A 106 -2.06 -2.31 18.36
N ARG A 107 -3.08 -3.16 18.53
CA ARG A 107 -4.18 -2.98 19.50
C ARG A 107 -4.85 -1.59 19.41
N LYS A 108 -5.07 -1.11 18.19
CA LYS A 108 -5.65 0.19 17.82
C LYS A 108 -4.76 1.43 18.06
N ASN A 109 -3.53 1.26 18.53
CA ASN A 109 -2.54 2.34 18.62
C ASN A 109 -1.63 2.34 17.39
N VAL A 110 -2.15 2.84 16.27
CA VAL A 110 -1.41 2.93 15.01
C VAL A 110 -0.61 4.24 14.96
N GLU A 111 0.45 4.30 15.74
CA GLU A 111 1.44 5.40 15.77
C GLU A 111 2.84 4.89 15.39
N LYS A 112 3.75 5.79 14.99
CA LYS A 112 5.12 5.43 14.59
C LYS A 112 5.84 4.60 15.63
N ARG A 113 5.71 4.95 16.92
CA ARG A 113 6.40 4.22 18.00
C ARG A 113 5.96 2.77 18.02
N SER A 114 4.65 2.52 18.11
CA SER A 114 4.10 1.16 18.18
C SER A 114 4.37 0.36 16.90
N LEU A 115 4.33 1.01 15.73
CA LEU A 115 4.66 0.35 14.46
C LEU A 115 6.14 -0.04 14.38
N MET A 116 7.05 0.80 14.87
CA MET A 116 8.49 0.49 14.94
C MET A 116 8.80 -0.62 15.94
N GLU A 117 8.10 -0.68 17.07
CA GLU A 117 8.26 -1.74 18.08
C GLU A 117 7.78 -3.11 17.57
N ASN A 118 6.83 -3.15 16.63
CA ASN A 118 6.25 -4.37 16.08
C ASN A 118 6.55 -4.54 14.58
N LEU A 119 7.64 -3.95 14.08
CA LEU A 119 7.94 -3.88 12.65
C LEU A 119 8.07 -5.26 12.01
N ASP A 120 8.69 -6.22 12.70
CA ASP A 120 8.83 -7.61 12.22
C ASP A 120 7.46 -8.25 11.96
N VAL A 121 6.51 -8.08 12.88
CA VAL A 121 5.15 -8.62 12.76
C VAL A 121 4.38 -7.92 11.65
N VAL A 122 4.52 -6.59 11.54
CA VAL A 122 3.88 -5.82 10.46
C VAL A 122 4.42 -6.23 9.09
N MET A 123 5.73 -6.48 8.98
CA MET A 123 6.36 -6.93 7.73
C MET A 123 5.87 -8.32 7.31
N LEU A 124 5.74 -9.23 8.27
CA LEU A 124 5.17 -10.56 8.06
C LEU A 124 3.70 -10.49 7.65
N ALA A 125 2.89 -9.70 8.35
CA ALA A 125 1.49 -9.49 7.99
C ALA A 125 1.34 -8.88 6.58
N LEU A 126 2.26 -8.00 6.18
CA LEU A 126 2.31 -7.47 4.82
C LEU A 126 2.67 -8.51 3.77
N ASP A 127 3.62 -9.41 4.06
CA ASP A 127 3.86 -10.57 3.18
C ASP A 127 2.62 -11.44 3.11
N GLU A 128 1.97 -11.74 4.23
CA GLU A 128 0.77 -12.57 4.27
C GLU A 128 -0.40 -11.93 3.51
N ILE A 129 -0.62 -10.62 3.61
CA ILE A 129 -1.66 -9.90 2.85
C ILE A 129 -1.36 -9.90 1.35
N CYS A 130 -0.08 -9.82 0.97
CA CYS A 130 0.30 -9.84 -0.44
C CYS A 130 0.29 -11.26 -1.04
N ASP A 131 0.68 -12.27 -0.26
CA ASP A 131 0.67 -13.69 -0.63
C ASP A 131 -0.78 -14.23 -0.65
N SER A 132 -1.55 -13.92 0.39
CA SER A 132 -3.01 -14.14 0.46
C SER A 132 -3.79 -13.17 -0.43
N GLY A 133 -3.10 -12.27 -1.15
CA GLY A 133 -3.63 -11.24 -2.04
C GLY A 133 -4.38 -11.77 -3.25
N CYS A 134 -4.43 -13.10 -3.43
CA CYS A 134 -5.49 -13.76 -4.18
C CYS A 134 -6.74 -13.93 -3.28
N PHE A 135 -7.42 -12.81 -3.01
CA PHE A 135 -8.86 -12.73 -2.67
C PHE A 135 -9.48 -13.92 -1.89
N ASN A 136 -8.97 -14.26 -0.71
CA ASN A 136 -9.61 -15.27 0.15
C ASN A 136 -10.14 -14.67 1.45
N GLN A 137 -11.01 -13.67 1.37
CA GLN A 137 -11.96 -13.44 2.46
C GLN A 137 -13.22 -12.68 2.00
N GLN A 138 -14.03 -13.30 1.13
CA GLN A 138 -15.47 -13.10 1.29
C GLN A 138 -15.90 -13.90 2.53
N ARG A 139 -15.90 -13.20 3.67
CA ARG A 139 -16.96 -13.23 4.69
C ARG A 139 -17.49 -14.62 5.06
N SER A 140 -16.93 -15.23 6.11
CA SER A 140 -17.68 -16.18 6.93
C SER A 140 -18.78 -15.42 7.68
N SER A 141 -20.01 -15.43 7.18
CA SER A 141 -21.27 -15.24 7.94
C SER A 141 -22.44 -15.64 7.07
#